data_AF-A0A9N9H2N5-F1
#
_entry.id   AF-A0A9N9H2N5-F1
#
_cell.length_a   1.000
_cell.length_b   1.000
_cell.length_c   1.000
_cell.angle_alpha   90.00
_cell.angle_beta   90.00
_cell.angle_gamma   90.00
#
_symmetry.space_group_name_H-M   'P 1'
#
loop_
_entity.id
_entity.type
_entity.pdbx_description
1 polymer ?
#
loop_
_entity_poly.entity_id
_entity_poly.type
_entity_poly.pdbx_seq_one_letter_code
_entity_poly.pdbx_strand_id
1 'polypeptide(L)'
;WITRYATDNTASTATGKRSFTVAGYFNQLTKINDMKIDYSEHELKETEEFLKRLKLWLTSVNFFYLVPSFMRHYIPGLIQLMPPVPSVFRMASKDDEVAGMKWKAGQTFF
;
A
#
# COMPACT_ATOMS: atom_id res chain seq x y z
N TRP A 1 20.57 -4.79 13.11
CA TRP A 1 21.42 -3.58 13.03
C TRP A 1 21.13 -2.77 11.76
N ILE A 2 21.46 -3.25 10.56
CA ILE A 2 21.27 -2.49 9.30
C ILE A 2 19.83 -2.04 9.06
N THR A 3 18.86 -2.93 9.27
CA THR A 3 17.43 -2.62 9.10
C THR A 3 16.97 -1.50 10.03
N ARG A 4 17.33 -1.56 11.33
CA ARG A 4 17.00 -0.51 12.31
C ARG A 4 17.69 0.81 11.98
N TYR A 5 18.94 0.78 11.54
CA TYR A 5 19.65 1.98 11.08
C TYR A 5 19.01 2.64 9.86
N ALA A 6 18.64 1.87 8.83
CA ALA A 6 17.91 2.37 7.67
C ALA A 6 16.54 2.93 8.05
N THR A 7 15.89 2.30 9.02
CA THR A 7 14.62 2.77 9.57
C THR A 7 14.80 4.08 10.34
N ASP A 8 15.89 4.22 11.11
CA ASP A 8 16.21 5.45 11.83
C ASP A 8 16.44 6.62 10.88
N ASN A 9 17.20 6.40 9.81
CA ASN A 9 17.42 7.42 8.78
C ASN A 9 16.11 7.80 8.08
N THR A 10 15.27 6.82 7.75
CA THR A 10 13.96 7.08 7.12
C THR A 10 13.03 7.87 8.06
N ALA A 11 12.95 7.49 9.33
CA ALA A 11 12.14 8.17 10.33
C ALA A 11 12.64 9.60 10.58
N SER A 12 13.95 9.79 10.70
CA SER A 12 14.58 11.10 10.84
C SER A 12 14.39 11.99 9.61
N THR A 13 14.40 11.42 8.42
CA THR A 13 14.14 12.16 7.19
C THR A 13 12.66 12.55 7.06
N ALA A 14 11.74 11.67 7.48
CA ALA A 14 10.30 11.90 7.36
C ALA A 14 9.75 12.87 8.42
N THR A 15 10.26 12.80 9.66
CA THR A 15 9.75 13.58 10.79
C THR A 15 10.64 14.76 11.17
N GLY A 16 11.87 14.82 10.65
CA GLY A 16 12.88 15.81 11.05
C GLY A 16 13.42 15.61 12.48
N LYS A 17 12.90 14.62 13.22
CA LYS A 17 13.34 14.28 14.58
C LYS A 17 14.19 13.02 14.56
N ARG A 18 15.25 13.00 15.37
CA ARG A 18 16.13 11.85 15.48
C ARG A 18 15.37 10.69 16.12
N SER A 19 15.30 9.55 15.45
CA SER A 19 14.74 8.34 16.04
C SER A 19 15.85 7.54 16.72
N PHE A 20 15.53 6.93 17.86
CA PHE A 20 16.49 6.24 18.73
C PHE A 20 16.33 4.71 18.67
N THR A 21 15.92 4.16 17.52
CA THR A 21 15.54 2.74 17.44
C THR A 21 16.74 1.80 17.55
N VAL A 22 17.90 2.24 17.06
CA VAL A 22 19.18 1.51 17.20
C VAL A 22 19.65 1.51 18.65
N ALA A 23 19.48 2.64 19.32
CA ALA A 23 19.82 2.82 20.72
C ALA A 23 18.91 2.01 21.66
N GLY A 24 17.59 2.03 21.45
CA GLY A 24 16.64 1.18 22.18
C GLY A 24 16.94 -0.32 21.97
N TYR A 25 17.34 -0.71 20.76
CA TYR A 25 17.77 -2.09 20.49
C TYR A 25 19.04 -2.47 21.27
N PHE A 26 20.02 -1.57 21.31
CA PHE A 26 21.24 -1.77 22.06
C PHE A 26 20.97 -1.95 23.56
N ASN A 27 20.08 -1.12 24.12
CA ASN A 27 19.66 -1.23 25.52
C ASN A 27 18.92 -2.54 25.83
N GLN A 28 18.12 -3.05 24.89
CA GLN A 28 17.47 -4.37 25.02
C GLN A 28 18.47 -5.53 24.97
N LEU A 29 19.52 -5.42 24.15
CA LEU A 29 20.55 -6.45 24.02
C LEU A 29 21.55 -6.46 25.18
N THR A 30 21.75 -5.31 25.82
CA THR A 30 22.78 -5.15 26.85
C THR A 30 22.21 -5.49 28.23
N LYS A 31 22.74 -6.56 28.84
CA LYS A 31 22.32 -7.01 30.19
C LYS A 31 22.94 -6.19 31.33
N ILE A 32 24.04 -5.47 31.05
CA ILE A 32 24.77 -4.68 32.04
C ILE A 32 24.21 -3.25 32.02
N ASN A 33 23.73 -2.78 33.18
CA ASN A 33 22.98 -1.52 33.29
C ASN A 33 23.84 -0.26 33.10
N ASP A 34 25.16 -0.37 33.27
CA ASP A 34 26.15 0.70 33.17
C ASP A 34 26.42 1.17 31.73
N MET A 35 26.22 0.29 30.74
CA MET A 35 26.37 0.60 29.31
C MET A 35 25.06 1.01 28.64
N LYS A 36 23.94 1.03 29.37
CA LYS A 36 22.66 1.47 28.82
C LYS A 36 22.74 2.96 28.57
N ILE A 37 22.36 3.34 27.36
CA ILE A 37 22.32 4.75 26.99
C ILE A 37 21.01 5.33 27.56
N ASP A 38 21.10 6.42 28.32
CA ASP A 38 19.95 7.05 28.98
C ASP A 38 19.13 7.87 27.98
N TYR A 39 17.81 7.63 27.95
CA TYR A 39 16.86 8.29 27.06
C TYR A 39 15.50 8.46 27.76
N SER A 40 14.74 9.46 27.31
CA SER A 40 13.35 9.60 27.74
C SER A 40 12.52 8.42 27.25
N GLU A 41 11.93 7.67 28.18
CA GLU A 41 11.04 6.53 27.89
C GLU A 41 9.89 6.92 26.93
N HIS A 42 9.45 8.18 27.01
CA HIS A 42 8.45 8.75 26.13
C HIS A 42 8.89 8.77 24.65
N GLU A 43 10.13 9.19 24.37
CA GLU A 43 10.65 9.29 23.00
C GLU A 43 10.82 7.90 22.35
N LEU A 44 11.22 6.90 23.15
CA LEU A 44 11.31 5.52 22.69
C LEU A 44 9.93 4.96 22.31
N LYS A 45 8.93 5.20 23.17
CA LYS A 45 7.56 4.74 22.94
C LYS A 45 6.93 5.40 21.71
N GLU A 46 7.12 6.70 21.53
CA GLU A 46 6.65 7.44 20.36
C GLU A 46 7.26 6.89 19.06
N THR A 47 8.55 6.59 19.10
CA THR A 47 9.28 6.03 17.96
C THR A 47 8.79 4.63 17.60
N GLU A 48 8.57 3.75 18.59
CA GLU A 48 8.03 2.40 18.36
C GLU A 48 6.63 2.44 17.74
N GLU A 49 5.78 3.35 18.23
CA GLU A 49 4.44 3.53 17.68
C GLU A 49 4.47 4.03 16.24
N PHE A 50 5.36 4.98 15.93
CA PHE A 50 5.59 5.45 14.56
C PHE A 50 6.00 4.30 13.63
N LEU A 51 6.95 3.46 14.04
CA LEU A 51 7.38 2.31 13.23
C LEU A 51 6.26 1.31 12.98
N LYS A 52 5.44 1.04 13.99
CA LYS A 52 4.27 0.16 13.88
C LYS A 52 3.29 0.70 12.84
N ARG A 53 3.00 2.01 12.88
CA ARG A 53 2.12 2.69 11.92
C ARG A 53 2.72 2.69 10.51
N LEU A 54 4.01 2.96 10.37
CA LEU A 54 4.72 2.96 9.09
C LEU A 54 4.71 1.56 8.45
N LYS A 55 4.96 0.51 9.24
CA LYS A 55 4.91 -0.87 8.76
C LYS A 55 3.50 -1.25 8.30
N LEU A 56 2.47 -0.85 9.06
CA LEU A 56 1.07 -1.07 8.67
C LEU A 56 0.78 -0.37 7.35
N TRP A 57 1.15 0.90 7.22
CA TRP A 57 0.98 1.68 6.00
C TRP A 57 1.69 1.05 4.80
N LEU A 58 2.96 0.67 4.93
CA LEU A 58 3.70 -0.02 3.86
C LEU A 58 3.04 -1.34 3.47
N THR A 59 2.56 -2.11 4.44
CA THR A 59 1.86 -3.38 4.18
C THR A 59 0.53 -3.12 3.47
N SER A 60 -0.21 -2.09 3.87
CA SER A 60 -1.45 -1.69 3.20
C SER A 60 -1.20 -1.24 1.76
N VAL A 61 -0.19 -0.40 1.51
CA VAL A 61 0.18 0.04 0.15
C VAL A 61 0.56 -1.15 -0.72
N ASN A 62 1.38 -2.06 -0.20
CA ASN A 62 1.72 -3.30 -0.91
C ASN A 62 0.49 -4.16 -1.19
N PHE A 63 -0.42 -4.31 -0.23
CA PHE A 63 -1.68 -5.06 -0.41
C PHE A 63 -2.52 -4.42 -1.53
N PHE A 64 -2.78 -3.12 -1.49
CA PHE A 64 -3.61 -2.45 -2.48
C PHE A 64 -3.00 -2.40 -3.88
N TYR A 65 -1.67 -2.45 -4.01
CA TYR A 65 -1.02 -2.42 -5.33
C TYR A 65 -0.78 -3.83 -5.90
N LEU A 66 -0.24 -4.75 -5.09
CA LEU A 66 0.14 -6.10 -5.55
C LEU A 66 -1.07 -7.02 -5.70
N VAL A 67 -2.03 -6.96 -4.77
CA VAL A 67 -3.17 -7.90 -4.77
C VAL A 67 -4.03 -7.75 -6.02
N PRO A 68 -4.40 -6.54 -6.50
CA PRO A 68 -5.20 -6.42 -7.73
C PRO A 68 -4.47 -6.93 -8.96
N SER A 69 -3.16 -6.65 -9.09
CA SER A 69 -2.35 -7.12 -10.22
C SER A 69 -2.21 -8.64 -10.20
N PHE A 70 -1.97 -9.22 -9.03
CA PHE A 70 -1.86 -10.67 -8.85
C PHE A 70 -3.20 -11.36 -9.14
N MET A 71 -4.30 -10.87 -8.56
CA MET A 71 -5.63 -11.42 -8.80
C MET A 71 -6.02 -11.40 -10.28
N ARG A 72 -5.68 -10.32 -11.01
CA ARG A 72 -5.92 -10.22 -12.46
C ARG A 72 -5.21 -11.27 -13.30
N HIS A 73 -4.00 -11.65 -12.89
CA HIS A 73 -3.20 -12.58 -13.67
C HIS A 73 -3.53 -14.05 -13.36
N TYR A 74 -3.73 -14.38 -12.07
CA TYR A 74 -3.84 -15.78 -11.64
C TYR A 74 -5.28 -16.28 -11.45
N ILE A 75 -6.26 -15.39 -11.31
CA ILE A 75 -7.67 -15.77 -11.08
C ILE A 75 -8.58 -15.04 -12.09
N PRO A 76 -8.49 -15.37 -13.40
CA PRO A 76 -9.31 -14.72 -14.42
C PRO A 76 -10.83 -14.92 -14.18
N GLY A 77 -11.24 -16.04 -13.58
CA GLY A 77 -12.65 -16.36 -13.32
C GLY A 77 -13.34 -15.45 -12.30
N LEU A 78 -12.61 -14.84 -11.37
CA LEU A 78 -13.22 -13.97 -10.35
C LEU A 78 -13.58 -12.58 -10.91
N ILE A 79 -12.84 -12.14 -11.93
CA ILE A 79 -13.10 -10.87 -12.64
C ILE A 79 -14.27 -11.01 -13.62
N GLN A 80 -14.53 -12.21 -14.13
CA GLN A 80 -15.71 -12.49 -14.95
C GLN A 80 -17.01 -12.47 -14.11
N LEU A 81 -16.94 -12.86 -12.83
CA LEU A 81 -18.09 -12.85 -11.91
C LEU A 81 -18.42 -11.45 -11.35
N MET A 82 -17.42 -10.58 -11.20
CA MET A 82 -17.61 -9.17 -10.85
C MET A 82 -16.79 -8.30 -11.80
N PRO A 83 -17.32 -7.97 -13.00
CA PRO A 83 -16.66 -7.01 -13.85
C PRO A 83 -16.64 -5.65 -13.13
N PRO A 84 -15.48 -4.99 -12.97
CA PRO A 84 -15.41 -3.67 -12.35
C PRO A 84 -16.12 -2.59 -13.18
N VAL A 85 -16.43 -2.90 -14.44
CA VAL A 85 -17.21 -2.07 -15.36
C VAL A 85 -18.41 -2.90 -15.83
N PRO A 86 -19.62 -2.65 -15.32
CA PRO A 86 -20.79 -3.50 -15.59
C PRO A 86 -21.30 -3.42 -17.03
N SER A 87 -20.89 -2.41 -17.81
CA SER A 87 -21.29 -2.26 -19.23
C SER A 87 -20.42 -1.21 -19.92
N VAL A 88 -20.09 -1.42 -21.19
CA VAL A 88 -19.39 -0.44 -22.03
C VAL A 88 -20.41 0.15 -22.99
N PHE A 89 -20.91 1.34 -22.68
CA PHE A 89 -21.82 2.04 -23.57
C PHE A 89 -21.10 2.40 -24.87
N ARG A 90 -21.67 1.98 -26.00
CA ARG A 90 -21.24 2.41 -27.33
C ARG A 90 -22.41 3.09 -28.04
N MET A 91 -22.08 4.00 -28.95
CA MET A 91 -23.05 4.76 -29.73
C MET A 91 -22.77 4.55 -31.20
N ALA A 92 -23.81 4.24 -31.97
CA ALA A 92 -23.69 4.07 -33.41
C ALA A 92 -23.36 5.42 -34.06
N SER A 93 -22.22 5.52 -34.74
CA SER A 93 -21.82 6.77 -35.40
C SER A 93 -22.51 6.97 -36.75
N LYS A 94 -23.03 5.89 -37.35
CA LYS A 94 -23.70 5.88 -38.66
C LYS A 94 -24.89 4.92 -38.63
N ASP A 95 -25.77 5.05 -39.62
CA ASP A 95 -26.87 4.12 -39.83
C ASP A 95 -26.29 2.81 -40.40
N ASP A 96 -26.26 1.76 -39.58
CA ASP A 96 -25.66 0.47 -39.92
C ASP A 96 -26.59 -0.70 -39.52
N GLU A 97 -26.48 -1.81 -40.25
CA GLU A 97 -27.19 -3.05 -39.91
C GLU A 97 -26.22 -4.01 -39.22
N VAL A 98 -26.47 -4.30 -37.94
CA VAL A 98 -25.64 -5.20 -37.12
C VAL A 98 -26.51 -6.32 -36.60
N ALA A 99 -26.11 -7.56 -36.89
CA ALA A 99 -26.85 -8.78 -36.53
C ALA A 99 -28.31 -8.81 -37.06
N GLY A 100 -28.56 -8.20 -38.22
CA GLY A 100 -29.90 -8.13 -38.83
C GLY A 100 -30.83 -7.09 -38.20
N MET A 101 -30.33 -6.30 -37.25
CA MET A 101 -31.04 -5.16 -36.67
C MET A 101 -30.52 -3.85 -37.28
N LYS A 102 -31.44 -2.98 -37.68
CA LYS A 102 -31.12 -1.64 -38.23
C LYS A 102 -30.92 -0.66 -37.09
N TRP A 103 -29.70 -0.16 -36.95
CA TRP A 103 -29.33 0.81 -35.93
C TRP A 103 -29.27 2.20 -36.56
N LYS A 104 -29.86 3.19 -35.87
CA LYS A 104 -29.78 4.59 -36.29
C LYS A 104 -28.58 5.27 -35.67
N ALA A 105 -28.00 6.22 -36.39
CA ALA A 105 -26.95 7.09 -35.90
C ALA A 105 -27.41 7.79 -34.62
N GLY A 106 -26.57 7.69 -33.58
CA GLY A 106 -26.82 8.23 -32.26
C GLY A 106 -27.60 7.33 -31.31
N GLN A 107 -27.97 6.11 -31.70
CA GLN A 107 -28.56 5.14 -30.78
C GLN A 107 -27.46 4.49 -29.91
N THR A 108 -27.68 4.48 -28.59
CA THR A 108 -26.77 3.85 -27.62
C THR A 108 -27.13 2.39 -27.40
N PHE A 109 -26.12 1.53 -27.26
CA PHE A 109 -26.27 0.12 -26.95
C PHE A 109 -25.21 -0.33 -25.93
N PHE A 110 -25.52 -1.44 -25.26
CA PHE A 110 -24.73 -2.05 -24.18
C PHE A 110 -23.80 -3.15 -24.71
#